data_AF-A0A966AJF9-F1
#
_entry.id   AF-A0A966AJF9-F1
#
_cell.length_a   1.000
_cell.length_b   1.000
_cell.length_c   1.000
_cell.angle_alpha   90.00
_cell.angle_beta   90.00
_cell.angle_gamma   90.00
#
_symmetry.space_group_name_H-M   'P 1'
#
loop_
_entity.id
_entity.type
_entity.pdbx_description
1 polymer ?
#
loop_
_entity_poly.entity_id
_entity_poly.type
_entity_poly.pdbx_seq_one_letter_code
_entity_poly.pdbx_strand_id
1 'polypeptide(L)'
;MQDIDEALTFDDVLLVPRYSNILPREASLDSHLTREITLKIPLASAAMDTVTESRLAIAVAQEGGIGIIHKNMTAEEQARQVLSVKKFESGVIGDPIIVSPKASIRDVLDLTREYNISGVPVVDGEKLVGIVTSRDLRFETHYDEPVATIMTPKDRLVTVREGADKSEIVAKLHEHRIEKLLVVNGGFQLRGL
;
A
#
# COMPACT_ATOMS: atom_id res chain seq x y z
N MET A 1 -25.61 -45.24 -11.51
CA MET A 1 -25.53 -44.09 -10.61
C MET A 1 -25.32 -44.69 -9.23
N GLN A 2 -24.16 -44.46 -8.60
CA GLN A 2 -23.95 -44.94 -7.23
C GLN A 2 -24.83 -44.10 -6.32
N ASP A 3 -25.70 -44.73 -5.55
CA ASP A 3 -26.50 -44.04 -4.54
C ASP A 3 -25.53 -43.45 -3.49
N ILE A 4 -25.65 -42.14 -3.27
CA ILE A 4 -24.96 -41.46 -2.17
C ILE A 4 -25.82 -41.73 -0.95
N ASP A 5 -25.35 -42.57 -0.03
CA ASP A 5 -26.16 -43.11 1.06
C ASP A 5 -26.69 -42.01 2.02
N GLU A 6 -25.95 -40.91 2.21
CA GLU A 6 -26.39 -39.78 3.03
C GLU A 6 -25.58 -38.50 2.72
N ALA A 7 -26.23 -37.34 2.74
CA ALA A 7 -25.60 -36.03 2.57
C ALA A 7 -26.18 -35.04 3.59
N LEU A 8 -25.31 -34.32 4.29
CA LEU A 8 -25.67 -33.37 5.34
C LEU A 8 -25.23 -31.95 4.94
N THR A 9 -26.05 -30.96 5.28
CA THR A 9 -25.73 -29.53 5.22
C THR A 9 -25.44 -28.97 6.62
N PHE A 10 -25.12 -27.67 6.71
CA PHE A 10 -24.83 -27.00 7.98
C PHE A 10 -26.00 -27.06 8.98
N ASP A 11 -27.25 -26.96 8.50
CA ASP A 11 -28.44 -26.92 9.35
C ASP A 11 -28.84 -28.31 9.90
N ASP A 12 -28.26 -29.38 9.38
CA ASP A 12 -28.57 -30.75 9.80
C ASP A 12 -27.79 -31.17 11.07
N VAL A 13 -26.78 -30.38 11.47
CA VAL A 13 -25.84 -30.76 12.53
C VAL A 13 -25.59 -29.63 13.53
N LEU A 14 -25.21 -30.03 14.74
CA LEU A 14 -24.79 -29.11 15.81
C LEU A 14 -23.47 -29.60 16.42
N LEU A 15 -22.65 -28.66 16.87
CA LEU A 15 -21.44 -28.98 17.62
C LEU A 15 -21.78 -29.34 19.07
N VAL A 16 -21.34 -30.52 19.51
CA VAL A 16 -21.51 -30.95 20.90
C VAL A 16 -20.47 -30.25 21.78
N PRO A 17 -20.87 -29.47 22.81
CA PRO A 17 -19.92 -28.81 23.70
C PRO A 17 -19.02 -29.79 24.43
N ARG A 18 -17.75 -29.42 24.63
CA ARG A 18 -16.80 -30.16 25.47
C ARG A 18 -16.13 -29.22 26.47
N TYR A 19 -15.54 -29.80 27.51
CA TYR A 19 -14.73 -29.05 28.46
C TYR A 19 -13.62 -28.29 27.73
N SER A 20 -13.47 -27.01 28.07
CA SER A 20 -12.43 -26.11 27.55
C SER A 20 -11.76 -25.42 28.72
N ASN A 21 -10.43 -25.31 28.65
CA ASN A 21 -9.61 -24.52 29.56
C ASN A 21 -9.10 -23.22 28.92
N ILE A 22 -9.51 -22.92 27.67
CA ILE A 22 -9.17 -21.67 26.97
C ILE A 22 -10.34 -20.71 26.99
N LEU A 23 -10.06 -19.42 27.11
CA LEU A 23 -11.06 -18.38 26.91
C LEU A 23 -11.25 -18.11 25.41
N PRO A 24 -12.44 -17.69 24.94
CA PRO A 24 -12.68 -17.42 23.52
C PRO A 24 -11.68 -16.44 22.87
N ARG A 25 -11.24 -15.42 23.61
CA ARG A 25 -10.24 -14.43 23.14
C ARG A 25 -8.81 -14.99 22.97
N GLU A 26 -8.56 -16.18 23.51
CA GLU A 26 -7.25 -16.87 23.48
C GLU A 26 -7.22 -17.94 22.39
N ALA A 27 -8.36 -18.21 21.73
CA ALA A 27 -8.42 -19.11 20.60
C ALA A 27 -7.67 -18.52 19.41
N SER A 28 -6.81 -19.33 18.80
CA SER A 28 -6.15 -18.95 17.55
C SER A 28 -7.10 -19.19 16.37
N LEU A 29 -7.20 -18.18 15.50
CA LEU A 29 -7.94 -18.22 14.25
C LEU A 29 -6.99 -18.39 13.04
N ASP A 30 -5.70 -18.62 13.29
CA ASP A 30 -4.71 -18.78 12.24
C ASP A 30 -5.08 -20.02 11.40
N SER A 31 -5.13 -19.83 10.08
CA SER A 31 -5.60 -20.86 9.16
C SER A 31 -4.78 -20.86 7.87
N HIS A 32 -4.66 -22.02 7.24
CA HIS A 32 -3.94 -22.15 5.97
C HIS A 32 -4.91 -22.04 4.79
N LEU A 33 -4.71 -21.03 3.95
CA LEU A 33 -5.40 -20.94 2.66
C LEU A 33 -4.74 -21.85 1.63
N THR A 34 -3.41 -21.86 1.62
CA THR A 34 -2.59 -22.73 0.77
C THR A 34 -1.48 -23.36 1.60
N ARG A 35 -0.64 -24.20 0.99
CA ARG A 35 0.54 -24.78 1.64
C ARG A 35 1.53 -23.73 2.16
N GLU A 36 1.53 -22.54 1.56
CA GLU A 36 2.52 -21.48 1.84
C GLU A 36 1.88 -20.20 2.42
N ILE A 37 0.54 -20.06 2.34
CA ILE A 37 -0.16 -18.86 2.76
C ILE A 37 -1.01 -19.17 4.00
N THR A 38 -0.65 -18.52 5.11
CA THR A 38 -1.40 -18.51 6.37
C THR A 38 -2.12 -17.18 6.54
N LEU A 39 -3.39 -17.24 6.94
CA LEU A 39 -4.23 -16.09 7.29
C LEU A 39 -4.38 -16.00 8.81
N LYS A 40 -4.58 -14.79 9.33
CA LYS A 40 -4.85 -14.56 10.77
C LYS A 40 -6.31 -14.79 11.14
N ILE A 41 -7.20 -14.71 10.15
CA ILE A 41 -8.59 -15.14 10.28
C ILE A 41 -8.96 -16.02 9.07
N PRO A 42 -9.84 -17.03 9.24
CA PRO A 42 -10.22 -17.95 8.18
C PRO A 42 -11.29 -17.36 7.25
N LEU A 43 -11.12 -16.10 6.83
CA LEU A 43 -12.08 -15.39 5.96
C LEU A 43 -11.42 -15.04 4.63
N ALA A 44 -12.10 -15.41 3.54
CA ALA A 44 -11.77 -15.03 2.18
C ALA A 44 -13.00 -14.42 1.49
N SER A 45 -12.83 -13.32 0.78
CA SER A 45 -13.93 -12.73 0.01
C SER A 45 -14.10 -13.41 -1.35
N ALA A 46 -15.35 -13.57 -1.79
CA ALA A 46 -15.68 -14.23 -3.04
C ALA A 46 -15.19 -13.44 -4.27
N ALA A 47 -14.72 -14.15 -5.29
CA ALA A 47 -14.23 -13.58 -6.55
C ALA A 47 -15.37 -13.15 -7.49
N MET A 48 -16.26 -12.28 -7.01
CA MET A 48 -17.45 -11.78 -7.72
C MET A 48 -17.37 -10.27 -7.93
N ASP A 49 -17.89 -9.79 -9.05
CA ASP A 49 -17.88 -8.35 -9.42
C ASP A 49 -18.66 -7.47 -8.45
N THR A 50 -19.75 -8.00 -7.90
CA THR A 50 -20.54 -7.31 -6.87
C THR A 50 -19.93 -7.36 -5.47
N VAL A 51 -18.83 -8.08 -5.29
CA VAL A 51 -18.24 -8.33 -3.97
C VAL A 51 -16.84 -7.73 -3.88
N THR A 52 -15.88 -8.21 -4.69
CA THR A 52 -14.46 -7.98 -4.40
C THR A 52 -13.72 -7.26 -5.52
N GLU A 53 -13.52 -5.97 -5.32
CA GLU A 53 -12.48 -5.16 -5.99
C GLU A 53 -11.41 -4.72 -4.97
N SER A 54 -10.46 -3.87 -5.39
CA SER A 54 -9.34 -3.42 -4.55
C SER A 54 -9.76 -2.92 -3.17
N ARG A 55 -10.85 -2.15 -3.08
CA ARG A 55 -11.32 -1.58 -1.81
C ARG A 55 -11.67 -2.65 -0.78
N LEU A 56 -12.43 -3.69 -1.15
CA LEU A 56 -12.76 -4.77 -0.22
C LEU A 56 -11.53 -5.65 0.03
N ALA A 57 -10.73 -5.94 -0.99
CA ALA A 57 -9.54 -6.75 -0.83
C ALA A 57 -8.53 -6.13 0.16
N ILE A 58 -8.36 -4.81 0.13
CA ILE A 58 -7.57 -4.05 1.12
C ILE A 58 -8.19 -4.22 2.52
N ALA A 59 -9.49 -3.93 2.67
CA ALA A 59 -10.14 -3.99 3.98
C ALA A 59 -10.05 -5.39 4.63
N VAL A 60 -10.33 -6.44 3.86
CA VAL A 60 -10.26 -7.83 4.37
C VAL A 60 -8.82 -8.21 4.72
N ALA A 61 -7.83 -7.76 3.94
CA ALA A 61 -6.42 -8.01 4.24
C ALA A 61 -5.96 -7.30 5.53
N GLN A 62 -6.43 -6.07 5.78
CA GLN A 62 -6.12 -5.33 7.01
C GLN A 62 -6.68 -6.02 8.27
N GLU A 63 -7.83 -6.68 8.15
CA GLU A 63 -8.42 -7.50 9.23
C GLU A 63 -7.75 -8.89 9.36
N GLY A 64 -6.78 -9.22 8.49
CA GLY A 64 -6.00 -10.45 8.54
C GLY A 64 -6.53 -11.61 7.67
N GLY A 65 -7.53 -11.35 6.83
CA GLY A 65 -8.06 -12.29 5.83
C GLY A 65 -7.44 -12.10 4.45
N ILE A 66 -8.14 -12.53 3.40
CA ILE A 66 -7.73 -12.30 2.01
C ILE A 66 -8.90 -11.92 1.11
N GLY A 67 -8.67 -11.01 0.15
CA GLY A 67 -9.62 -10.72 -0.92
C GLY A 67 -9.20 -11.29 -2.27
N ILE A 68 -10.13 -11.93 -2.98
CA ILE A 68 -9.90 -12.45 -4.33
C ILE A 68 -10.58 -11.54 -5.36
N ILE A 69 -9.78 -10.83 -6.17
CA ILE A 69 -10.31 -9.94 -7.22
C ILE A 69 -11.01 -10.77 -8.30
N HIS A 70 -12.24 -10.40 -8.65
CA HIS A 70 -12.99 -11.06 -9.72
C HIS A 70 -12.34 -10.87 -11.10
N LYS A 71 -12.80 -11.66 -12.09
CA LYS A 71 -12.26 -11.66 -13.47
C LYS A 71 -13.18 -11.01 -14.52
N ASN A 72 -14.25 -10.34 -14.09
CA ASN A 72 -15.23 -9.70 -14.97
C ASN A 72 -14.75 -8.29 -15.38
N MET A 73 -13.53 -8.21 -15.90
CA MET A 73 -12.87 -6.99 -16.38
C MET A 73 -11.69 -7.39 -17.30
N THR A 74 -11.06 -6.43 -17.96
CA THR A 74 -9.85 -6.71 -18.75
C THR A 74 -8.68 -7.15 -17.86
N ALA A 75 -7.70 -7.84 -18.44
CA ALA A 75 -6.51 -8.26 -17.71
C ALA A 75 -5.73 -7.05 -17.14
N GLU A 76 -5.70 -5.95 -17.89
CA GLU A 76 -5.08 -4.69 -17.51
C GLU A 76 -5.80 -4.04 -16.32
N GLU A 77 -7.14 -4.03 -16.31
CA GLU A 77 -7.93 -3.53 -15.19
C GLU A 77 -7.75 -4.38 -13.94
N GLN A 78 -7.76 -5.71 -14.08
CA GLN A 78 -7.53 -6.61 -12.95
C GLN A 78 -6.13 -6.41 -12.36
N ALA A 79 -5.12 -6.24 -13.22
CA ALA A 79 -3.76 -5.93 -12.79
C ALA A 79 -3.69 -4.59 -12.03
N ARG A 80 -4.43 -3.56 -12.46
CA ARG A 80 -4.54 -2.28 -11.73
C ARG A 80 -5.18 -2.47 -10.36
N GLN A 81 -6.25 -3.26 -10.24
CA GLN A 81 -6.89 -3.57 -8.96
C GLN A 81 -5.90 -4.26 -8.00
N VAL A 82 -5.15 -5.26 -8.48
CA VAL A 82 -4.12 -5.95 -7.70
C VAL A 82 -3.01 -4.99 -7.30
N LEU A 83 -2.53 -4.14 -8.21
CA LEU A 83 -1.50 -3.15 -7.94
C LEU A 83 -1.92 -2.18 -6.81
N SER A 84 -3.16 -1.70 -6.84
CA SER A 84 -3.72 -0.85 -5.79
C SER A 84 -3.68 -1.54 -4.42
N VAL A 85 -4.07 -2.83 -4.34
CA VAL A 85 -4.00 -3.60 -3.08
C VAL A 85 -2.55 -3.73 -2.59
N LYS A 86 -1.61 -4.08 -3.49
CA LYS A 86 -0.20 -4.30 -3.12
C LYS A 86 0.53 -3.02 -2.73
N LYS A 87 0.15 -1.87 -3.29
CA LYS A 87 0.73 -0.56 -2.96
C LYS A 87 0.12 0.09 -1.73
N PHE A 88 -1.03 -0.40 -1.24
CA PHE A 88 -1.74 0.23 -0.14
C PHE A 88 -0.92 0.34 1.15
N GLU A 89 -0.14 -0.70 1.48
CA GLU A 89 0.69 -0.75 2.70
C GLU A 89 2.17 -1.03 2.41
N SER A 90 2.66 -0.68 1.21
CA SER A 90 4.10 -0.78 0.93
C SER A 90 4.84 0.27 1.75
N GLY A 91 5.42 -0.14 2.88
CA GLY A 91 6.20 0.73 3.77
C GLY A 91 7.46 1.33 3.13
N VAL A 92 7.88 0.83 1.96
CA VAL A 92 8.84 1.45 1.04
C VAL A 92 8.27 1.33 -0.37
N ILE A 93 8.11 2.48 -1.04
CA ILE A 93 7.64 2.55 -2.43
C ILE A 93 8.87 2.49 -3.32
N GLY A 94 9.10 1.36 -4.00
CA GLY A 94 10.30 1.18 -4.85
C GLY A 94 10.33 2.00 -6.13
N ASP A 95 9.17 2.36 -6.68
CA ASP A 95 9.06 3.19 -7.89
C ASP A 95 8.10 4.37 -7.64
N PRO A 96 8.56 5.39 -6.90
CA PRO A 96 7.75 6.55 -6.58
C PRO A 96 7.55 7.41 -7.83
N ILE A 97 6.38 8.05 -7.92
CA ILE A 97 6.15 8.99 -9.01
C ILE A 97 7.03 10.22 -8.80
N ILE A 98 7.81 10.58 -9.82
CA ILE A 98 8.79 11.68 -9.78
C ILE A 98 8.39 12.80 -10.75
N VAL A 99 8.89 14.00 -10.51
CA VAL A 99 8.72 15.15 -11.40
C VAL A 99 10.05 15.87 -11.67
N SER A 100 10.11 16.54 -12.82
CA SER A 100 11.24 17.41 -13.17
C SER A 100 11.20 18.70 -12.34
N PRO A 101 12.35 19.30 -11.98
CA PRO A 101 12.38 20.63 -11.35
C PRO A 101 11.73 21.73 -12.20
N LYS A 102 11.59 21.49 -13.51
CA LYS A 102 10.95 22.41 -14.47
C LYS A 102 9.45 22.21 -14.61
N ALA A 103 8.88 21.16 -14.01
CA ALA A 103 7.43 20.92 -14.05
C ALA A 103 6.70 22.07 -13.36
N SER A 104 5.53 22.45 -13.87
CA SER A 104 4.75 23.51 -13.24
C SER A 104 4.14 23.02 -11.93
N ILE A 105 3.87 23.94 -11.01
CA ILE A 105 3.17 23.63 -9.75
C ILE A 105 1.79 23.03 -10.03
N ARG A 106 1.12 23.46 -11.11
CA ARG A 106 -0.16 22.87 -11.57
C ARG A 106 -0.03 21.38 -11.89
N ASP A 107 0.99 21.00 -12.67
CA ASP A 107 1.19 19.61 -13.07
C ASP A 107 1.36 18.71 -11.85
N VAL A 108 2.13 19.19 -10.86
CA VAL A 108 2.36 18.45 -9.60
C VAL A 108 1.07 18.35 -8.78
N LEU A 109 0.27 19.41 -8.70
CA LEU A 109 -1.04 19.38 -8.05
C LEU A 109 -1.99 18.35 -8.67
N ASP A 110 -2.08 18.32 -9.99
CA ASP A 110 -2.94 17.36 -10.69
C ASP A 110 -2.46 15.93 -10.46
N LEU A 111 -1.15 15.70 -10.50
CA LEU A 111 -0.52 14.41 -10.16
C LEU A 111 -0.84 13.95 -8.73
N THR A 112 -0.72 14.84 -7.75
CA THR A 112 -1.02 14.49 -6.36
C THR A 112 -2.48 14.12 -6.15
N ARG A 113 -3.40 14.75 -6.90
CA ARG A 113 -4.84 14.47 -6.84
C ARG A 113 -5.21 13.17 -7.55
N GLU A 114 -4.68 12.95 -8.75
CA GLU A 114 -4.94 11.76 -9.55
C GLU A 114 -4.49 10.48 -8.84
N TYR A 115 -3.29 10.51 -8.25
CA TYR A 115 -2.70 9.33 -7.60
C TYR A 115 -2.87 9.33 -6.07
N ASN A 116 -3.55 10.33 -5.50
CA ASN A 116 -3.75 10.51 -4.06
C ASN A 116 -2.44 10.43 -3.24
N ILE A 117 -1.39 11.14 -3.69
CA ILE A 117 -0.05 11.11 -3.10
C ILE A 117 0.24 12.44 -2.39
N SER A 118 0.66 12.38 -1.12
CA SER A 118 0.94 13.58 -0.30
C SER A 118 2.31 14.23 -0.50
N GLY A 119 3.16 13.68 -1.37
CA GLY A 119 4.49 14.24 -1.63
C GLY A 119 5.22 13.51 -2.76
N VAL A 120 5.91 14.30 -3.56
CA VAL A 120 6.45 13.94 -4.88
C VAL A 120 7.95 14.30 -4.90
N PRO A 121 8.84 13.31 -5.09
CA PRO A 121 10.26 13.55 -5.26
C PRO A 121 10.55 14.31 -6.57
N VAL A 122 11.50 15.24 -6.51
CA VAL A 122 11.94 16.04 -7.66
C VAL A 122 13.30 15.53 -8.11
N VAL A 123 13.40 15.13 -9.38
CA VAL A 123 14.59 14.51 -9.97
C VAL A 123 15.03 15.32 -11.20
N ASP A 124 16.33 15.63 -11.26
CA ASP A 124 16.96 16.26 -12.42
C ASP A 124 17.92 15.27 -13.09
N GLY A 125 17.57 14.82 -14.30
CA GLY A 125 18.21 13.68 -14.94
C GLY A 125 18.02 12.41 -14.10
N GLU A 126 19.10 11.93 -13.48
CA GLU A 126 19.07 10.77 -12.58
C GLU A 126 19.18 11.14 -11.10
N LYS A 127 19.44 12.42 -10.79
CA LYS A 127 19.76 12.85 -9.42
C LYS A 127 18.53 13.37 -8.70
N LEU A 128 18.33 12.90 -7.47
CA LEU A 128 17.35 13.48 -6.56
C LEU A 128 17.80 14.90 -6.17
N VAL A 129 16.98 15.90 -6.46
CA VAL A 129 17.27 17.31 -6.21
C VAL A 129 16.34 17.95 -5.18
N GLY A 130 15.21 17.32 -4.87
CA GLY A 130 14.28 17.83 -3.86
C GLY A 130 13.07 16.93 -3.61
N ILE A 131 12.16 17.42 -2.77
CA ILE A 131 10.83 16.85 -2.57
C ILE A 131 9.81 17.98 -2.39
N VAL A 132 8.62 17.78 -2.91
CA VAL A 132 7.48 18.70 -2.77
C VAL A 132 6.37 17.95 -2.06
N THR A 133 5.77 18.55 -1.05
CA THR A 133 4.71 17.96 -0.24
C THR A 133 3.41 18.71 -0.39
N SER A 134 2.31 18.10 0.06
CA SER A 134 1.00 18.77 0.12
C SER A 134 1.02 20.08 0.91
N ARG A 135 1.94 20.23 1.89
CA ARG A 135 2.12 21.47 2.64
C ARG A 135 2.71 22.60 1.79
N ASP A 136 3.64 22.28 0.90
CA ASP A 136 4.29 23.25 0.01
C ASP A 136 3.30 23.77 -1.05
N LEU A 137 2.34 22.94 -1.45
CA LEU A 137 1.35 23.26 -2.49
C LEU A 137 0.09 23.98 -1.95
N ARG A 138 -0.20 23.90 -0.65
CA ARG A 138 -1.52 24.24 -0.08
C ARG A 138 -1.93 25.71 -0.24
N PHE A 139 -0.95 26.60 -0.29
CA PHE A 139 -1.17 28.06 -0.30
C PHE A 139 -0.54 28.75 -1.51
N GLU A 140 -0.14 27.96 -2.52
CA GLU A 140 0.48 28.52 -3.71
C GLU A 140 -0.57 29.13 -4.65
N THR A 141 -0.24 30.28 -5.22
CA THR A 141 -1.11 31.01 -6.16
C THR A 141 -0.49 31.09 -7.55
N HIS A 142 0.82 30.91 -7.68
CA HIS A 142 1.57 30.98 -8.94
C HIS A 142 1.73 29.60 -9.56
N TYR A 143 0.62 29.03 -10.02
CA TYR A 143 0.58 27.65 -10.52
C TYR A 143 1.46 27.38 -11.76
N ASP A 144 1.83 28.41 -12.51
CA ASP A 144 2.63 28.30 -13.72
C ASP A 144 4.14 28.38 -13.43
N GLU A 145 4.55 28.64 -12.18
CA GLU A 145 5.95 28.63 -11.79
C GLU A 145 6.52 27.20 -11.70
N PRO A 146 7.85 27.02 -11.89
CA PRO A 146 8.50 25.73 -11.74
C PRO A 146 8.46 25.24 -10.28
N VAL A 147 8.25 23.94 -10.08
CA VAL A 147 8.19 23.35 -8.73
C VAL A 147 9.50 23.50 -7.93
N ALA A 148 10.62 23.73 -8.62
CA ALA A 148 11.91 24.02 -7.99
C ALA A 148 11.91 25.26 -7.09
N THR A 149 10.96 26.20 -7.27
CA THR A 149 10.86 27.42 -6.43
C THR A 149 10.31 27.13 -5.03
N ILE A 150 9.48 26.09 -4.89
CA ILE A 150 8.79 25.75 -3.64
C ILE A 150 9.28 24.45 -2.98
N MET A 151 10.06 23.62 -3.68
CA MET A 151 10.51 22.33 -3.16
C MET A 151 11.45 22.46 -1.95
N THR A 152 11.49 21.43 -1.11
CA THR A 152 12.61 21.24 -0.18
C THR A 152 13.84 20.79 -0.99
N PRO A 153 14.92 21.59 -1.03
CA PRO A 153 16.10 21.32 -1.84
C PRO A 153 16.99 20.23 -1.24
N LYS A 154 17.85 19.66 -2.09
CA LYS A 154 18.76 18.54 -1.80
C LYS A 154 19.51 18.65 -0.47
N ASP A 155 20.02 19.82 -0.12
CA ASP A 155 20.80 20.09 1.08
C ASP A 155 20.00 19.93 2.38
N ARG A 156 18.67 20.03 2.30
CA ARG A 156 17.75 19.86 3.44
C ARG A 156 17.00 18.52 3.41
N LEU A 157 17.29 17.65 2.45
CA LEU A 157 16.64 16.35 2.36
C LEU A 157 17.16 15.39 3.44
N VAL A 158 16.22 14.77 4.14
CA VAL A 158 16.49 13.62 4.98
C VAL A 158 16.34 12.37 4.14
N THR A 159 17.41 11.58 4.04
CA THR A 159 17.49 10.38 3.20
C THR A 159 18.02 9.17 3.98
N VAL A 160 17.77 7.98 3.43
CA VAL A 160 18.38 6.70 3.82
C VAL A 160 18.97 6.00 2.60
N ARG A 161 19.89 5.06 2.84
CA ARG A 161 20.46 4.22 1.78
C ARG A 161 19.54 3.04 1.45
N GLU A 162 19.67 2.51 0.25
CA GLU A 162 19.05 1.22 -0.11
C GLU A 162 19.43 0.14 0.90
N GLY A 163 18.43 -0.63 1.34
CA GLY A 163 18.62 -1.69 2.34
C GLY A 163 18.67 -1.22 3.79
N ALA A 164 18.34 0.04 4.08
CA ALA A 164 18.22 0.52 5.46
C ALA A 164 17.18 -0.28 6.26
N ASP A 165 17.48 -0.55 7.52
CA ASP A 165 16.60 -1.30 8.42
C ASP A 165 15.34 -0.48 8.76
N LYS A 166 14.22 -1.18 8.96
CA LYS A 166 12.93 -0.55 9.34
C LYS A 166 13.05 0.31 10.60
N SER A 167 13.86 -0.11 11.58
CA SER A 167 14.10 0.66 12.80
C SER A 167 14.82 1.98 12.55
N GLU A 168 15.80 2.02 11.64
CA GLU A 168 16.50 3.23 11.23
C GLU A 168 15.54 4.20 10.53
N ILE A 169 14.71 3.68 9.61
CA ILE A 169 13.71 4.47 8.88
C ILE A 169 12.74 5.14 9.87
N VAL A 170 12.18 4.36 10.80
CA VAL A 170 11.24 4.88 11.81
C VAL A 170 11.91 5.91 12.72
N ALA A 171 13.16 5.69 13.13
CA ALA A 171 13.90 6.63 13.95
C ALA A 171 14.12 7.98 13.24
N LYS A 172 14.53 7.97 11.96
CA LYS A 172 14.72 9.19 11.15
C LYS A 172 13.40 9.94 10.91
N LEU A 173 12.30 9.23 10.62
CA LEU A 173 10.98 9.84 10.47
C LEU A 173 10.57 10.59 11.75
N HIS A 174 10.80 9.97 12.92
CA HIS A 174 10.52 10.57 14.24
C HIS A 174 11.43 11.75 14.56
N GLU A 175 12.75 11.60 14.38
CA GLU A 175 13.75 12.63 14.68
C GLU A 175 13.47 13.92 13.90
N HIS A 176 13.24 13.78 12.59
CA HIS A 176 13.03 14.91 11.69
C HIS A 176 11.56 15.35 11.59
N ARG A 177 10.64 14.65 12.25
CA ARG A 177 9.18 14.93 12.23
C ARG A 177 8.61 15.04 10.82
N ILE A 178 9.02 14.11 9.97
CA ILE A 178 8.59 14.02 8.56
C ILE A 178 7.77 12.75 8.33
N GLU A 179 6.88 12.80 7.34
CA GLU A 179 5.96 11.70 7.00
C GLU A 179 6.52 10.75 5.93
N LYS A 180 7.56 11.17 5.21
CA LYS A 180 8.15 10.44 4.07
C LYS A 180 9.67 10.47 4.15
N LEU A 181 10.32 9.40 3.71
CA LEU A 181 11.77 9.27 3.77
C LEU A 181 12.31 8.80 2.42
N LEU A 182 13.18 9.59 1.81
CA LEU A 182 13.71 9.30 0.48
C LEU A 182 14.83 8.25 0.57
N VAL A 183 14.71 7.17 -0.21
CA VAL A 183 15.73 6.13 -0.32
C VAL A 183 16.62 6.44 -1.53
N VAL A 184 17.94 6.50 -1.31
CA VAL A 184 18.92 6.84 -2.36
C VAL A 184 20.07 5.82 -2.44
N ASN A 185 20.67 5.69 -3.61
CA ASN A 185 21.91 4.92 -3.79
C ASN A 185 23.17 5.80 -3.63
N GLY A 186 24.35 5.21 -3.85
CA GLY A 186 25.64 5.91 -3.77
C GLY A 186 25.82 7.09 -4.75
N GLY A 187 25.07 7.10 -5.86
CA GLY A 187 25.05 8.22 -6.83
C GLY A 187 24.06 9.33 -6.48
N PHE A 188 23.34 9.21 -5.36
CA PHE A 188 22.22 10.09 -4.97
C PHE A 188 21.05 10.05 -5.98
N GLN A 189 20.83 8.90 -6.60
CA GLN A 189 19.67 8.61 -7.42
C GLN A 189 18.56 8.07 -6.51
N LEU A 190 17.31 8.43 -6.80
CA LEU A 190 16.16 7.96 -6.05
C LEU A 190 15.89 6.48 -6.33
N ARG A 191 15.66 5.71 -5.26
CA ARG A 191 15.44 4.26 -5.30
C ARG A 191 14.21 3.82 -4.52
N GLY A 192 13.62 4.74 -3.77
CA GLY A 192 12.35 4.54 -3.11
C GLY A 192 11.93 5.73 -2.26
N LEU A 193 10.73 5.63 -1.69
CA LEU A 193 10.08 6.63 -0.84
C LEU A 193 9.37 5.98 0.34
#